data_AF-A0A2M7K7X8-F1
#
_entry.id   AF-A0A2M7K7X8-F1
#
_cell.length_a   1.000
_cell.length_b   1.000
_cell.length_c   1.000
_cell.angle_alpha   90.00
_cell.angle_beta   90.00
_cell.angle_gamma   90.00
#
_symmetry.space_group_name_H-M   'P 1'
#
loop_
_entity.id
_entity.type
_entity.pdbx_description
1 polymer ?
#
loop_
_entity_poly.entity_id
_entity_poly.type
_entity_poly.pdbx_seq_one_letter_code
_entity_poly.pdbx_strand_id
1 'polypeptide(L)' 'RLKKENPGKEFYTAGTAKMCRNMKLTTLNDVYLSLKEERYPIELAGEIIKSAQKALTAMLKYV' A
#
# COMPACT_ATOMS: atom_id res chain seq x y z
N ARG A 1 -9.52 8.44 3.99
CA ARG A 1 -10.28 7.75 2.93
C ARG A 1 -11.78 7.80 3.21
N LEU A 2 -12.24 7.31 4.38
CA LEU A 2 -13.65 7.30 4.80
C LEU A 2 -14.43 8.60 4.56
N LYS A 3 -13.97 9.74 5.09
CA LYS A 3 -14.65 11.04 4.89
C LYS A 3 -14.69 11.51 3.42
N LYS A 4 -13.67 11.16 2.62
CA LYS A 4 -13.66 11.45 1.17
C LYS A 4 -14.72 10.63 0.41
N GLU A 5 -14.92 9.38 0.80
CA GLU A 5 -15.91 8.48 0.18
C GLU A 5 -17.33 8.72 0.69
N ASN A 6 -17.47 9.25 1.90
CA ASN A 6 -18.75 9.44 2.57
C ASN A 6 -18.81 10.87 3.15
N PRO A 7 -18.91 11.92 2.32
CA PRO A 7 -18.77 13.32 2.77
C PRO A 7 -19.87 13.77 3.74
N GLY A 8 -21.06 13.15 3.66
CA GLY A 8 -22.17 13.43 4.58
C GLY A 8 -22.12 12.68 5.92
N LYS A 9 -21.06 11.90 6.18
CA LYS A 9 -20.88 11.18 7.44
C LYS A 9 -19.69 11.75 8.22
N GLU A 10 -19.81 11.70 9.54
CA GLU A 10 -18.71 12.00 10.45
C GLU A 10 -18.01 10.72 10.92
N PHE A 11 -16.68 10.78 11.01
CA PHE A 11 -15.83 9.66 11.39
C PHE A 11 -14.95 10.07 12.56
N TYR A 12 -14.95 9.26 13.62
CA TYR A 12 -14.20 9.50 14.84
C TYR A 12 -13.08 8.47 14.98
N THR A 13 -11.90 8.90 15.40
CA THR A 13 -10.78 7.99 15.67
C THR A 13 -10.97 7.31 17.02
N ALA A 14 -10.70 6.01 17.08
CA ALA A 14 -10.71 5.28 18.34
C ALA A 14 -9.44 5.62 19.16
N GLY A 15 -9.63 6.41 20.22
CA GLY A 15 -8.56 6.79 21.15
C GLY A 15 -7.50 7.70 20.50
N THR A 16 -6.24 7.52 20.92
CA THR A 16 -5.11 8.29 20.39
C THR A 16 -4.86 7.99 18.91
N ALA A 17 -4.31 8.98 18.20
CA ALA A 17 -3.99 8.85 16.78
C ALA A 17 -3.14 7.60 16.52
N LYS A 18 -3.71 6.64 15.78
CA LYS A 18 -3.01 5.44 15.34
C LYS A 18 -2.28 5.76 14.04
N MET A 19 -0.96 5.95 14.14
CA MET A 19 -0.10 6.19 12.99
C MET A 19 0.91 5.07 12.81
N CYS A 20 0.95 4.48 11.61
CA CYS A 20 2.02 3.60 11.20
C CYS A 20 3.16 4.43 10.61
N ARG A 21 4.30 4.50 11.32
CA ARG A 21 5.47 5.28 10.89
C ARG A 21 5.97 4.85 9.50
N ASN A 22 6.01 3.55 9.22
CA ASN A 22 6.48 3.02 7.94
C ASN A 22 5.61 3.49 6.76
N MET A 23 4.28 3.57 6.96
CA MET A 23 3.35 4.09 5.94
C MET A 23 3.52 5.59 5.68
N LYS A 24 4.23 6.31 6.55
CA LYS A 24 4.50 7.75 6.44
C LYS A 24 5.91 8.07 5.98
N LEU A 25 6.72 7.05 5.67
CA LEU A 25 8.00 7.23 5.00
C LEU A 25 7.81 7.73 3.56
N THR A 26 6.74 7.33 2.89
CA THR A 26 6.43 7.77 1.52
C THR A 26 5.80 9.16 1.50
N THR A 27 6.53 10.14 0.98
CA THR A 27 6.08 11.53 0.80
C THR A 27 5.77 11.83 -0.67
N LEU A 28 5.18 13.01 -0.95
CA LEU A 28 4.94 13.46 -2.33
C LEU A 28 6.24 13.65 -3.12
N ASN A 29 7.31 14.12 -2.46
CA ASN A 29 8.61 14.28 -3.11
C ASN A 29 9.22 12.92 -3.47
N ASP A 30 9.06 11.91 -2.61
CA ASP A 30 9.54 10.56 -2.90
C ASP A 30 8.82 9.97 -4.12
N VAL A 31 7.50 10.16 -4.23
CA VAL A 31 6.72 9.73 -5.40
C VAL A 31 7.19 10.45 -6.68
N TYR A 32 7.40 11.77 -6.61
CA TYR A 32 7.91 12.54 -7.74
C TYR A 32 9.28 12.04 -8.21
N LEU A 33 10.23 11.86 -7.29
CA LEU A 33 11.57 11.38 -7.62
C LEU A 33 11.57 9.92 -8.08
N SER A 34 10.69 9.10 -7.51
CA SER A 34 10.52 7.69 -7.91
C SER A 34 10.13 7.57 -9.38
N LEU A 35 9.18 8.40 -9.83
CA LEU A 35 8.75 8.44 -11.22
C LEU A 35 9.78 9.10 -12.15
N LYS A 36 10.40 10.20 -11.70
CA LYS A 36 11.39 10.93 -12.50
C LYS A 36 12.66 10.13 -12.76
N GLU A 37 13.09 9.34 -11.79
CA GLU A 37 14.37 8.61 -11.81
C GLU A 37 14.18 7.09 -11.96
N GLU A 38 12.95 6.62 -12.21
CA GLU A 38 12.61 5.19 -12.34
C GLU A 38 13.18 4.31 -11.20
N ARG A 39 13.07 4.82 -9.96
CA ARG A 39 13.57 4.17 -8.74
C ARG A 39 12.45 4.00 -7.71
N TYR A 40 12.47 3.01 -6.84
CA TYR A 40 13.48 1.98 -6.64
C TYR A 40 12.96 0.67 -7.26
N PRO A 41 13.71 0.02 -8.17
CA PRO A 41 13.28 -1.27 -8.71
C PRO A 41 13.13 -2.29 -7.58
N ILE A 42 12.01 -3.02 -7.58
CA ILE A 42 11.74 -4.08 -6.61
C ILE A 42 12.06 -5.41 -7.29
N GLU A 43 13.20 -5.99 -6.93
CA GLU A 43 13.69 -7.24 -7.49
C GLU A 43 13.63 -8.37 -6.46
N LEU A 44 13.20 -9.55 -6.90
CA LEU A 44 13.08 -10.76 -6.10
C LEU A 44 13.53 -11.95 -6.94
N ALA A 45 14.06 -12.99 -6.29
CA ALA A 45 14.40 -14.23 -6.97
C ALA A 45 13.15 -14.87 -7.60
N GLY A 46 13.27 -15.40 -8.82
CA GLY A 46 12.13 -15.94 -9.57
C GLY A 46 11.36 -17.04 -8.84
N GLU A 47 12.04 -17.87 -8.04
CA GLU A 47 11.39 -18.91 -7.24
C GLU A 47 10.54 -18.34 -6.09
N ILE A 48 10.95 -17.23 -5.49
CA ILE A 48 10.14 -16.50 -4.48
C ILE A 48 8.88 -15.94 -5.15
N ILE A 49 9.02 -15.34 -6.35
CA ILE A 49 7.89 -14.79 -7.10
C ILE A 49 6.88 -15.90 -7.43
N LYS A 50 7.33 -17.02 -8.01
CA LYS A 50 6.46 -18.14 -8.39
C LYS A 50 5.69 -18.72 -7.19
N SER A 51 6.39 -18.95 -6.08
CA SER A 51 5.79 -19.54 -4.88
C SER A 51 4.77 -18.60 -4.22
N ALA A 52 5.12 -17.32 -4.06
CA ALA A 52 4.19 -16.31 -3.53
C ALA A 52 2.97 -16.10 -4.44
N GLN A 53 3.17 -16.08 -5.76
CA GLN A 53 2.10 -15.91 -6.74
C GLN A 53 1.07 -17.04 -6.65
N LYS A 54 1.49 -18.30 -6.44
CA LYS A 54 0.55 -19.43 -6.28
C LYS A 54 -0.42 -19.20 -5.11
N ALA A 55 0.10 -18.73 -3.97
CA ALA A 55 -0.72 -18.44 -2.81
C ALA A 55 -1.71 -17.28 -3.07
N LEU A 56 -1.23 -16.19 -3.67
CA LEU A 56 -2.07 -15.03 -4.00
C LEU A 56 -3.17 -15.37 -5.03
N THR A 57 -2.83 -16.14 -6.07
CA THR A 57 -3.80 -16.59 -7.08
C THR A 57 -4.86 -17.50 -6.47
N ALA A 58 -4.48 -18.40 -5.54
CA ALA A 58 -5.44 -19.26 -4.86
C ALA A 58 -6.39 -18.46 -3.95
N MET A 59 -5.90 -17.41 -3.27
CA MET A 59 -6.73 -16.50 -2.48
C MET A 59 -7.79 -15.80 -3.33
N LEU A 60 -7.42 -15.34 -4.53
CA LEU A 60 -8.32 -14.61 -5.43
C LEU A 60 -9.24 -15.52 -6.25
N LYS A 61 -8.99 -16.83 -6.30
CA LYS A 61 -9.75 -17.78 -7.13
C LYS A 61 -11.25 -17.83 -6.80
N TYR A 62 -11.63 -17.46 -5.58
CA TYR A 62 -12.99 -17.56 -5.07
C TYR A 62 -13.61 -16.21 -4.72
N VAL A 63 -13.04 -15.12 -5.26
CA VAL A 63 -13.62 -13.77 -5.17
C VAL A 63 -14.64 -13.56 -6.28
#